data_AF-A0A431JBA3-F1
#
_entry.id   AF-A0A431JBA3-F1
#
_cell.length_a   1.000
_cell.length_b   1.000
_cell.length_c   1.000
_cell.angle_alpha   90.00
_cell.angle_beta   90.00
_cell.angle_gamma   90.00
#
_symmetry.space_group_name_H-M   'P 1'
#
loop_
_entity.id
_entity.type
_entity.pdbx_description
1 polymer ?
#
loop_
_entity_poly.entity_id
_entity_poly.type
_entity_poly.pdbx_seq_one_letter_code
_entity_poly.pdbx_strand_id
1 'polypeptide(L)'
;MTALADDLPPHIGRYQVLKRLGEGATSDVFLARDPFQGQEVAIKRMRAWAPPADAPGSDFSSRFFSAEAALAGRLHHPNVVAI
;
A
#
# COMPACT_ATOMS: atom_id res chain seq x y z
N MET A 1 2.51 13.35 24.28
CA MET A 1 1.88 12.04 24.04
C MET A 1 2.66 11.36 22.93
N THR A 2 3.56 10.47 23.34
CA THR A 2 4.48 9.72 22.49
C THR A 2 3.69 8.88 21.50
N ALA A 3 3.88 9.09 20.19
CA ALA A 3 3.36 8.21 19.16
C ALA A 3 3.88 6.81 19.50
N LEU A 4 2.97 5.95 19.97
CA LEU A 4 3.23 4.53 20.20
C LEU A 4 3.85 4.01 18.90
N ALA A 5 4.95 3.26 19.02
CA ALA A 5 5.47 2.48 17.91
C ALA A 5 4.28 1.78 17.27
N ASP A 6 3.89 2.24 16.07
CA ASP A 6 2.68 1.75 15.41
C ASP A 6 2.77 0.23 15.36
N ASP A 7 1.65 -0.44 15.63
CA ASP A 7 1.49 -1.89 15.50
C ASP A 7 1.64 -2.26 14.01
N LEU A 8 2.89 -2.22 13.56
CA LEU A 8 3.30 -2.50 12.21
C LEU A 8 3.06 -3.99 11.99
N PRO A 9 2.25 -4.38 11.00
CA PRO A 9 2.10 -5.79 10.69
C PRO A 9 3.49 -6.33 10.36
N PRO A 10 3.97 -7.41 11.00
CA PRO A 10 5.34 -7.87 10.79
C PRO A 10 5.57 -8.27 9.32
N HIS A 11 4.51 -8.69 8.64
CA HIS A 11 4.52 -9.04 7.23
C HIS A 11 3.26 -8.54 6.52
N ILE A 12 3.40 -8.21 5.23
CA ILE A 12 2.29 -8.07 4.29
C ILE A 12 2.50 -9.12 3.20
N GLY A 13 1.70 -10.18 3.23
CA GLY A 13 1.95 -11.36 2.41
C GLY A 13 3.35 -11.93 2.70
N ARG A 14 4.18 -12.04 1.67
CA ARG A 14 5.58 -12.52 1.78
C ARG A 14 6.58 -11.44 2.20
N TYR A 15 6.19 -10.17 2.18
CA TYR A 15 7.12 -9.06 2.39
C TYR A 15 7.24 -8.75 3.88
N GLN A 16 8.48 -8.68 4.38
CA GLN A 16 8.75 -8.30 5.76
C GLN A 16 8.65 -6.78 5.90
N VAL A 17 7.74 -6.28 6.75
CA VAL A 17 7.59 -4.84 6.94
C VAL A 17 8.70 -4.32 7.84
N LEU A 18 9.37 -3.25 7.39
CA LEU A 18 10.46 -2.60 8.11
C LEU A 18 9.97 -1.37 8.87
N LYS A 19 9.17 -0.52 8.22
CA LYS A 19 8.57 0.68 8.83
C LYS A 19 7.43 1.24 7.99
N ARG A 20 6.63 2.13 8.57
CA ARG A 20 5.67 2.97 7.84
C ARG A 20 6.43 4.11 7.14
N LEU A 21 6.16 4.32 5.85
CA LEU A 21 6.70 5.43 5.05
C LEU A 21 5.76 6.63 5.02
N GLY A 22 4.45 6.38 5.03
CA GLY A 22 3.47 7.43 4.93
C GLY A 22 2.06 6.97 5.25
N GLU A 23 1.24 7.96 5.57
CA GLU A 23 -0.15 7.80 5.91
C GLU A 23 -0.98 8.70 4.99
N GLY A 24 -1.93 8.12 4.26
CA GLY A 24 -2.87 8.84 3.41
C GLY A 24 -4.31 8.67 3.90
N ALA A 25 -5.24 9.43 3.31
CA ALA A 25 -6.66 9.32 3.66
C ALA A 25 -7.18 7.88 3.50
N THR A 26 -6.84 7.24 2.38
CA THR A 26 -7.39 5.94 1.97
C THR A 26 -6.45 4.77 2.27
N SER A 27 -5.16 5.01 2.44
CA SER A 27 -4.13 3.98 2.45
C SER A 27 -2.95 4.31 3.36
N ASP A 28 -2.27 3.28 3.83
CA ASP A 28 -0.95 3.38 4.46
C ASP A 28 0.13 2.89 3.48
N VAL A 29 1.32 3.48 3.54
CA VAL A 29 2.48 3.05 2.74
C VAL A 29 3.55 2.54 3.67
N PHE A 30 4.06 1.34 3.40
CA PHE A 30 5.09 0.68 4.21
C PHE A 30 6.35 0.43 3.38
N LEU A 31 7.51 0.56 4.03
CA LEU A 31 8.76 0.01 3.53
C LEU A 31 8.81 -1.46 3.94
N ALA A 32 9.05 -2.35 2.99
CA ALA A 32 9.16 -3.77 3.25
C ALA A 32 10.34 -4.38 2.48
N ARG A 33 10.79 -5.55 2.90
CA ARG A 33 11.83 -6.34 2.21
C ARG A 33 11.20 -7.52 1.48
N ASP A 34 11.53 -7.68 0.21
CA ASP A 34 11.24 -8.91 -0.54
C ASP A 34 12.25 -9.99 -0.15
N PRO A 35 11.83 -11.12 0.47
CA PRO A 35 12.74 -12.18 0.88
C PRO A 35 13.37 -12.94 -0.29
N PHE A 36 12.78 -12.88 -1.49
CA PHE A 36 13.29 -13.59 -2.68
C PHE A 36 14.29 -12.75 -3.46
N GLN A 37 13.96 -11.47 -3.69
CA GLN A 37 14.81 -10.56 -4.44
C GLN A 37 15.84 -9.83 -3.56
N GLY A 38 15.62 -9.84 -2.24
CA GLY A 38 16.48 -9.17 -1.26
C GLY A 38 16.37 -7.64 -1.28
N GLN A 39 15.50 -7.08 -2.12
CA GLN A 39 15.32 -5.64 -2.32
C GLN A 39 14.27 -5.05 -1.38
N GLU A 40 14.40 -3.75 -1.12
CA GLU A 40 13.38 -2.98 -0.41
C GLU A 40 12.30 -2.51 -1.40
N VAL A 41 11.05 -2.62 -0.98
CA VAL A 41 9.86 -2.26 -1.77
C VAL A 41 8.93 -1.39 -0.94
N ALA A 42 8.19 -0.51 -1.62
CA ALA A 42 7.10 0.24 -1.01
C ALA A 42 5.77 -0.51 -1.23
N ILE A 43 5.02 -0.78 -0.16
CA ILE A 43 3.71 -1.43 -0.23
C ILE A 43 2.64 -0.44 0.17
N LYS A 44 1.76 -0.10 -0.78
CA LYS A 44 0.56 0.69 -0.54
C LYS A 44 -0.60 -0.24 -0.16
N ARG A 45 -1.05 -0.16 1.09
CA ARG A 45 -2.15 -0.97 1.62
C ARG A 45 -3.40 -0.10 1.79
N MET A 46 -4.50 -0.50 1.15
CA MET A 46 -5.80 0.13 1.36
C MET A 46 -6.32 -0.17 2.76
N ARG A 47 -6.88 0.83 3.43
CA ARG A 47 -7.52 0.64 4.75
C ARG A 47 -8.90 0.04 4.59
N ALA A 48 -9.29 -0.78 5.56
CA ALA A 48 -10.60 -1.43 5.61
C ALA A 48 -11.77 -0.48 5.95
N TRP A 49 -11.57 0.85 5.97
CA TRP A 49 -12.70 1.80 6.07
C TRP A 49 -13.47 1.93 4.75
N ALA A 50 -12.94 1.36 3.65
CA ALA A 50 -13.75 1.05 2.49
C ALA A 50 -14.93 0.16 2.97
N PRO A 51 -16.18 0.50 2.63
CA PRO A 51 -17.34 -0.28 3.06
C PRO A 51 -17.13 -1.77 2.71
N PRO A 52 -17.69 -2.72 3.49
CA PRO A 52 -17.72 -4.14 3.14
C PRO A 52 -18.05 -4.31 1.65
N ALA A 53 -17.54 -5.34 0.97
CA ALA A 53 -17.75 -5.51 -0.48
C ALA A 53 -19.24 -5.36 -0.90
N ASP A 54 -20.17 -5.65 0.01
CA ASP A 54 -21.62 -5.61 -0.19
C ASP A 54 -22.29 -4.27 0.21
N ALA A 55 -21.53 -3.31 0.74
CA ALA A 55 -22.04 -2.03 1.20
C ALA A 55 -21.99 -0.95 0.08
N PRO A 56 -22.99 -0.07 -0.01
CA PRO A 56 -23.03 0.97 -1.04
C PRO A 56 -21.77 1.85 -1.01
N GLY A 57 -20.96 1.82 -2.07
CA GLY A 57 -19.70 2.59 -2.19
C GLY A 57 -18.39 1.79 -2.04
N SER A 58 -18.45 0.51 -1.67
CA SER A 58 -17.29 -0.40 -1.65
C SER A 58 -16.61 -0.54 -3.02
N ASP A 59 -17.42 -0.63 -4.06
CA ASP A 59 -17.03 -0.74 -5.47
C ASP A 59 -16.26 0.50 -5.95
N PHE A 60 -16.50 1.67 -5.35
CA PHE A 60 -15.75 2.87 -5.70
C PHE A 60 -14.29 2.79 -5.26
N SER A 61 -14.03 2.27 -4.05
CA SER A 61 -12.68 2.18 -3.49
C SER A 61 -11.83 1.14 -4.21
N SER A 62 -12.42 -0.02 -4.53
CA SER A 62 -11.76 -1.06 -5.31
C SER A 62 -11.47 -0.59 -6.75
N ARG A 63 -12.45 0.03 -7.43
CA ARG A 63 -12.26 0.60 -8.77
C ARG A 63 -11.18 1.69 -8.78
N PHE A 64 -11.16 2.57 -7.79
CA PHE A 64 -10.14 3.61 -7.70
C PHE A 64 -8.74 3.02 -7.52
N PHE A 65 -8.59 2.03 -6.64
CA PHE A 65 -7.32 1.33 -6.46
C PHE A 65 -6.88 0.61 -7.74
N SER A 66 -7.79 -0.10 -8.41
CA SER A 66 -7.51 -0.74 -9.70
C SER A 66 -7.11 0.26 -10.78
N ALA A 67 -7.77 1.43 -10.84
CA ALA A 67 -7.43 2.49 -11.78
C ALA A 67 -6.05 3.09 -11.48
N GLU A 68 -5.71 3.31 -10.21
CA GLU A 68 -4.39 3.79 -9.80
C GLU A 68 -3.29 2.81 -10.18
N ALA A 69 -3.47 1.52 -9.87
CA ALA A 69 -2.53 0.47 -10.24
C ALA A 69 -2.37 0.36 -11.77
N ALA A 70 -3.47 0.44 -12.53
CA ALA A 70 -3.44 0.39 -13.98
C ALA A 70 -2.75 1.62 -14.61
N LEU A 71 -2.95 2.81 -14.05
CA LEU A 71 -2.31 4.03 -14.53
C LEU A 71 -0.81 4.00 -14.22
N ALA A 72 -0.45 3.69 -12.98
CA ALA A 72 0.93 3.71 -12.54
C ALA A 72 1.76 2.59 -13.20
N GLY A 73 1.17 1.40 -13.42
CA GLY A 73 1.82 0.32 -14.18
C GLY A 73 2.06 0.64 -15.67
N ARG A 74 1.47 1.72 -16.22
CA ARG A 74 1.74 2.19 -17.58
C ARG A 74 2.86 3.24 -17.64
N LEU A 75 3.35 3.72 -16.51
CA LEU A 75 4.36 4.77 -16.46
C LEU A 75 5.77 4.14 -16.47
N HIS A 76 6.46 4.27 -17.60
CA HIS A 76 7.86 3.91 -17.74
C HIS A 76 8.68 5.15 -18.12
N HIS A 77 9.20 5.83 -17.10
CA HIS A 77 9.97 7.05 -17.30
C HIS A 77 11.10 7.16 -16.25
N PRO A 78 12.32 7.60 -16.61
CA PRO A 78 13.47 7.64 -15.68
C PRO A 78 13.24 8.49 -14.42
N ASN A 79 12.32 9.45 -14.49
CA ASN A 79 11.97 10.34 -13.36
C ASN A 79 10.66 9.94 -12.66
N VAL A 80 10.11 8.76 -12.95
CA VAL A 80 8.89 8.24 -12.30
C VAL A 80 9.23 6.91 -11.66
N VAL A 81 8.82 6.73 -10.40
CA VAL A 81 9.01 5.45 -9.69
C VAL A 81 8.21 4.36 -10.41
N ALA A 82 8.89 3.27 -10.77
CA ALA A 82 8.27 2.12 -11.38
C ALA A 82 7.49 1.28 -10.34
N ILE A 83 6.41 0.64 -10.79
CA ILE A 83 5.59 -0.30 -10.00
C ILE A 83 5.86 -1.73 -10.43
#